data_AF-A0A353M7F3-F1
#
_entry.id   AF-A0A353M7F3-F1
#
_cell.length_a   1.000
_cell.length_b   1.000
_cell.length_c   1.000
_cell.angle_alpha   90.00
_cell.angle_beta   90.00
_cell.angle_gamma   90.00
#
_symmetry.space_group_name_H-M   'P 1'
#
loop_
_entity.id
_entity.type
_entity.pdbx_description
1 polymer ?
#
loop_
_entity_poly.entity_id
_entity_poly.type
_entity_poly.pdbx_seq_one_letter_code
_entity_poly.pdbx_strand_id
1 'polypeptide(L)'
;MEHQYSIINQCLQLLKQSDMPTIKKLRVEIQLIQMKRLLLNDAISEEMVCGSSGEDVFEGLLCHMRKICRGNVEADALADLMNRIGGMLNVLGGDQASPR
;
A
#
# COMPACT_ATOMS: atom_id res chain seq x y z
N MET A 1 -12.44 -2.85 7.06
CA MET A 1 -11.82 -1.54 6.79
C MET A 1 -10.77 -1.11 7.83
N GLU A 2 -11.07 -1.08 9.15
CA GLU A 2 -10.12 -0.57 10.17
C GLU A 2 -8.71 -1.22 10.12
N HIS A 3 -8.64 -2.52 9.84
CA HIS A 3 -7.37 -3.25 9.75
C HIS A 3 -6.47 -2.75 8.61
N GLN A 4 -7.03 -2.50 7.42
CA GLN A 4 -6.28 -2.01 6.26
C GLN A 4 -5.73 -0.61 6.48
N TYR A 5 -6.48 0.25 7.17
CA TYR A 5 -6.00 1.56 7.62
C TYR A 5 -4.85 1.45 8.61
N SER A 6 -4.98 0.56 9.58
CA SER A 6 -3.91 0.28 10.54
C SER A 6 -2.65 -0.15 9.81
N ILE A 7 -2.75 -1.04 8.83
CA ILE A 7 -1.62 -1.51 8.02
C ILE A 7 -0.97 -0.36 7.25
N ILE A 8 -1.74 0.50 6.56
CA ILE A 8 -1.15 1.63 5.83
C ILE A 8 -0.47 2.62 6.79
N ASN A 9 -1.08 2.89 7.94
CA ASN A 9 -0.49 3.76 8.96
C ASN A 9 0.84 3.18 9.49
N GLN A 10 0.90 1.86 9.72
CA GLN A 10 2.14 1.18 10.11
C GLN A 10 3.20 1.28 9.01
N CYS A 11 2.82 1.11 7.73
CA CYS A 11 3.74 1.29 6.61
C CYS A 11 4.33 2.72 6.56
N LEU A 12 3.48 3.75 6.77
CA LEU A 12 3.92 5.14 6.83
C LEU A 12 4.86 5.41 8.01
N GLN A 13 4.63 4.79 9.17
CA GLN A 13 5.51 4.92 10.33
C GLN A 13 6.88 4.27 10.07
N LEU A 14 6.90 3.06 9.51
CA LEU A 14 8.14 2.38 9.12
C LEU A 14 8.93 3.20 8.10
N LEU A 15 8.23 3.78 7.12
CA LEU A 15 8.81 4.62 6.09
C LEU A 15 9.53 5.83 6.69
N LYS A 16 8.89 6.51 7.65
CA LYS A 16 9.47 7.67 8.36
C LYS A 16 10.75 7.30 9.10
N GLN A 17 10.77 6.13 9.75
CA GLN A 17 11.90 5.63 10.54
C GLN A 17 13.03 5.00 9.69
N SER A 18 12.79 4.73 8.41
CA SER A 18 13.81 4.12 7.53
C SER A 18 14.92 5.09 7.12
N ASP A 19 16.11 4.57 6.83
CA ASP A 19 17.23 5.32 6.25
C ASP A 19 17.11 5.48 4.72
N MET A 20 15.93 5.24 4.14
CA MET A 20 15.76 5.38 2.70
C MET A 20 16.02 6.81 2.23
N PRO A 21 16.65 6.98 1.05
CA PRO A 21 16.85 8.30 0.46
C PRO A 21 15.55 9.09 0.35
N THR A 22 15.59 10.38 0.70
CA THR A 22 14.41 11.26 0.81
C THR A 22 13.48 11.20 -0.40
N ILE A 23 14.04 11.18 -1.62
CA ILE A 23 13.25 11.12 -2.86
C ILE A 23 12.47 9.79 -2.97
N LYS A 24 13.12 8.66 -2.65
CA LYS A 24 12.49 7.34 -2.64
C LYS A 24 11.41 7.26 -1.55
N LYS A 25 11.70 7.80 -0.37
CA LYS A 25 10.78 7.89 0.76
C LYS A 25 9.50 8.65 0.39
N LEU A 26 9.65 9.84 -0.20
CA LEU A 26 8.52 10.66 -0.66
C LEU A 26 7.66 9.94 -1.71
N ARG A 27 8.30 9.25 -2.66
CA ARG A 27 7.57 8.51 -3.70
C ARG A 27 6.68 7.43 -3.10
N VAL A 28 7.19 6.63 -2.16
CA VAL A 28 6.40 5.60 -1.46
C VAL A 28 5.31 6.23 -0.60
N GLU A 29 5.62 7.33 0.10
CA GLU A 29 4.67 8.02 0.97
C GLU A 29 3.45 8.54 0.21
N ILE A 30 3.67 9.19 -0.94
CA ILE A 30 2.58 9.69 -1.80
C ILE A 30 1.64 8.54 -2.19
N GLN A 31 2.19 7.39 -2.58
CA GLN A 31 1.37 6.25 -3.01
C GLN A 31 0.58 5.64 -1.84
N LEU A 32 1.19 5.48 -0.67
CA LEU A 32 0.49 5.01 0.54
C LEU A 32 -0.62 5.98 0.98
N ILE A 33 -0.39 7.29 0.86
CA ILE A 33 -1.42 8.30 1.13
C ILE A 33 -2.55 8.21 0.10
N GLN A 34 -2.24 7.99 -1.18
CA GLN A 34 -3.25 7.78 -2.21
C GLN A 34 -4.10 6.53 -1.92
N MET A 35 -3.48 5.41 -1.54
CA MET A 35 -4.22 4.20 -1.13
C MET A 35 -5.14 4.48 0.06
N LYS A 36 -4.63 5.20 1.07
CA LYS A 36 -5.42 5.59 2.24
C LYS A 36 -6.62 6.46 1.86
N ARG A 37 -6.45 7.37 0.91
CA ARG A 37 -7.53 8.24 0.42
C ARG A 37 -8.57 7.46 -0.37
N LEU A 38 -8.14 6.55 -1.25
CA LEU A 38 -9.06 5.69 -1.99
C LEU A 38 -9.90 4.87 -1.01
N LEU A 39 -9.27 4.17 -0.05
CA LEU A 39 -10.01 3.46 1.00
C LEU A 39 -11.01 4.34 1.78
N LEU A 40 -10.74 5.65 1.94
CA LEU A 40 -11.61 6.58 2.70
C LEU A 40 -12.77 7.10 1.88
N ASN A 41 -12.51 7.39 0.61
CA ASN A 41 -13.49 7.92 -0.34
C ASN A 41 -14.38 6.82 -0.88
N ASP A 42 -13.84 5.61 -0.94
CA ASP A 42 -14.54 4.42 -1.36
C ASP A 42 -15.32 3.83 -0.17
N ALA A 43 -16.60 4.16 -0.14
CA ALA A 43 -17.62 3.18 0.20
C ALA A 43 -17.71 2.07 -0.89
N ILE A 44 -16.57 1.65 -1.48
CA ILE A 44 -16.54 0.57 -2.47
C ILE A 44 -16.85 -0.70 -1.72
N SER A 45 -17.96 -1.31 -2.15
CA SER A 45 -18.48 -2.63 -1.84
C SER A 45 -17.60 -3.44 -0.89
N GLU A 46 -18.08 -3.59 0.34
CA GLU A 46 -17.56 -4.54 1.33
C GLU A 46 -17.24 -5.92 0.70
N GLU A 47 -17.88 -6.31 -0.41
CA GLU A 47 -17.61 -7.55 -1.14
C GLU A 47 -16.18 -7.73 -1.69
N MET A 48 -15.48 -6.67 -2.15
CA MET A 48 -14.09 -6.82 -2.65
C MET A 48 -13.05 -6.77 -1.53
N VAL A 49 -13.42 -6.20 -0.38
CA VAL A 49 -12.51 -5.92 0.74
C VAL A 49 -12.67 -6.96 1.86
N CYS A 50 -13.80 -7.66 1.93
CA CYS A 50 -14.14 -8.71 2.91
C CYS A 50 -13.93 -10.15 2.39
N GLY A 51 -13.15 -10.35 1.32
CA GLY A 51 -12.60 -11.67 0.99
C GLY A 51 -11.29 -11.90 1.74
N SER A 52 -11.01 -13.11 2.23
CA SER A 52 -9.75 -13.42 2.94
C SER A 52 -8.50 -13.01 2.12
N SER A 53 -8.62 -12.98 0.80
CA SER A 53 -7.57 -12.54 -0.13
C SER A 53 -7.22 -11.05 -0.02
N GLY A 54 -8.10 -10.19 0.45
CA GLY A 54 -7.82 -8.75 0.59
C GLY A 54 -6.87 -8.48 1.76
N GLU A 55 -7.16 -9.05 2.92
CA GLU A 55 -6.34 -8.90 4.14
C GLU A 55 -4.92 -9.45 3.96
N ASP A 56 -4.79 -10.61 3.30
CA ASP A 56 -3.50 -11.22 2.97
C ASP A 56 -2.62 -10.32 2.08
N VAL A 57 -3.24 -9.54 1.20
CA VAL A 57 -2.51 -8.63 0.29
C VAL A 57 -1.93 -7.44 1.06
N PHE A 58 -2.69 -6.85 1.99
CA PHE A 58 -2.22 -5.75 2.84
C PHE A 58 -1.17 -6.22 3.85
N GLU A 59 -1.35 -7.40 4.47
CA GLU A 59 -0.33 -7.98 5.36
C GLU A 59 0.98 -8.26 4.61
N GLY A 60 0.90 -8.76 3.38
CA GLY A 60 2.08 -8.93 2.55
C GLY A 60 2.76 -7.62 2.16
N LEU A 61 2.01 -6.53 1.97
CA LEU A 61 2.58 -5.18 1.78
C LEU A 61 3.37 -4.74 3.02
N LEU A 62 2.79 -4.92 4.22
CA LEU A 62 3.45 -4.58 5.48
C LEU A 62 4.72 -5.40 5.70
N CYS A 63 4.69 -6.70 5.36
CA CYS A 63 5.86 -7.57 5.42
C CYS A 63 6.99 -7.06 4.51
N HIS A 64 6.70 -6.69 3.27
CA HIS A 64 7.69 -6.11 2.36
C HIS A 64 8.22 -4.77 2.84
N MET A 65 7.37 -3.88 3.35
CA MET A 65 7.77 -2.60 3.94
C MET A 65 8.74 -2.79 5.11
N ARG A 66 8.45 -3.72 6.03
CA ARG A 66 9.35 -4.03 7.16
C ARG A 66 10.72 -4.53 6.69
N LYS A 67 10.76 -5.37 5.65
CA LYS A 67 12.04 -5.85 5.09
C LYS A 67 12.86 -4.69 4.53
N ILE A 68 12.26 -3.89 3.65
CA ILE A 68 12.93 -2.76 2.97
C ILE A 68 13.39 -1.70 3.97
N CYS A 69 12.52 -1.33 4.92
CA CYS A 69 12.82 -0.29 5.89
C CYS A 69 13.87 -0.71 6.94
N ARG A 70 14.12 -2.02 7.12
CA ARG A 70 15.16 -2.56 8.01
C ARG A 70 16.53 -2.72 7.34
N GLY A 71 16.68 -2.31 6.07
CA GLY A 71 17.95 -2.37 5.35
C GLY A 71 18.37 -3.76 4.88
N ASN A 72 17.49 -4.76 4.98
CA ASN A 72 17.80 -6.16 4.65
C ASN A 72 17.65 -6.51 3.16
N VAL A 73 17.77 -5.54 2.23
CA VAL A 73 17.16 -5.74 0.90
C VAL A 73 17.99 -5.26 -0.29
N GLU A 74 18.02 -6.15 -1.29
CA GLU A 74 18.61 -6.03 -2.62
C GLU A 74 18.03 -4.87 -3.46
N ALA A 75 18.79 -4.47 -4.50
CA ALA A 75 18.49 -3.31 -5.34
C ALA A 75 17.08 -3.30 -5.96
N ASP A 76 16.47 -4.46 -6.16
CA ASP A 76 15.22 -4.63 -6.90
C ASP A 76 13.94 -4.59 -6.03
N ALA A 77 14.03 -4.80 -4.73
CA ALA A 77 12.81 -4.95 -3.93
C ALA A 77 12.01 -3.65 -3.73
N LEU A 78 12.64 -2.49 -3.90
CA LEU A 78 11.91 -1.22 -3.92
C LEU A 78 11.04 -1.14 -5.18
N ALA A 79 11.52 -1.65 -6.32
CA ALA A 79 10.72 -1.70 -7.54
C ALA A 79 9.54 -2.67 -7.35
N ASP A 80 9.76 -3.82 -6.72
CA ASP A 80 8.69 -4.76 -6.41
C ASP A 80 7.64 -4.18 -5.46
N LEU A 81 8.07 -3.45 -4.43
CA LEU A 81 7.17 -2.73 -3.53
C LEU A 81 6.33 -1.71 -4.30
N MET A 82 6.97 -0.92 -5.16
CA MET A 82 6.28 0.09 -5.98
C MET A 82 5.30 -0.55 -6.97
N ASN A 83 5.65 -1.67 -7.59
CA ASN A 83 4.78 -2.43 -8.48
C ASN A 83 3.56 -2.98 -7.73
N ARG A 84 3.78 -3.52 -6.52
CA ARG A 84 2.70 -4.04 -5.67
C ARG A 84 1.74 -2.94 -5.23
N ILE A 85 2.28 -1.79 -4.80
CA ILE A 85 1.47 -0.61 -4.44
C ILE A 85 0.68 -0.11 -5.66
N GLY A 86 1.30 -0.02 -6.83
CA GLY A 86 0.64 0.38 -8.07
C GLY A 86 -0.50 -0.55 -8.48
N GLY A 87 -0.30 -1.87 -8.34
CA GLY A 87 -1.36 -2.86 -8.55
C GLY A 87 -2.54 -2.66 -7.61
N MET A 88 -2.27 -2.42 -6.32
CA MET A 88 -3.33 -2.16 -5.33
C MET A 88 -4.08 -0.85 -5.61
N LEU A 89 -3.38 0.21 -6.02
CA LEU A 89 -4.01 1.47 -6.43
C LEU A 89 -4.90 1.29 -7.65
N ASN A 90 -4.50 0.46 -8.62
CA ASN A 90 -5.31 0.18 -9.80
C ASN A 90 -6.57 -0.64 -9.45
N VAL A 91 -6.48 -1.55 -8.49
CA VAL A 91 -7.64 -2.29 -7.98
C VAL A 91 -8.59 -1.35 -7.23
N LEU A 92 -8.06 -0.51 -6.34
CA LEU A 92 -8.86 0.44 -5.56
C LEU A 92 -9.50 1.52 -6.44
N GLY A 93 -8.77 2.05 -7.43
CA GLY A 93 -9.29 3.08 -8.35
C GLY A 93 -10.06 2.52 -9.56
N GLY A 94 -10.08 1.19 -9.74
CA GLY A 94 -10.59 0.51 -10.94
C GLY A 94 -12.10 0.53 -11.10
N ASP A 95 -12.86 0.94 -10.08
CA ASP A 95 -14.32 1.04 -10.15
C ASP A 95 -14.82 2.35 -10.83
N GLN A 96 -13.93 3.28 -11.17
CA GLN A 96 -14.31 4.53 -11.86
C GLN A 96 -14.36 4.42 -13.40
N ALA A 97 -14.13 3.24 -13.98
CA ALA A 97 -14.14 3.03 -15.43
C ALA A 97 -15.22 2.02 -15.89
N SER A 98 -16.34 1.91 -15.18
CA SER A 98 -17.53 1.23 -15.72
C SER A 98 -18.46 2.28 -16.34
N PRO A 99 -18.50 2.43 -17.68
CA PRO A 99 -19.53 3.22 -18.32
C PRO A 99 -20.84 2.44 -18.21
N ARG A 100 -21.79 2.96 -17.44
CA ARG A 100 -23.21 2.67 -17.68
C ARG A 100 -23.81 3.81 -18.48
#